data_AF-A0A2V8LL05-F1
#
_entry.id   AF-A0A2V8LL05-F1
#
_cell.length_a   1.000
_cell.length_b   1.000
_cell.length_c   1.000
_cell.angle_alpha   90.00
_cell.angle_beta   90.00
_cell.angle_gamma   90.00
#
_symmetry.space_group_name_H-M   'P 1'
#
loop_
_entity.id
_entity.type
_entity.pdbx_description
1 polymer ?
#
loop_
_entity_poly.entity_id
_entity_poly.type
_entity_poly.pdbx_seq_one_letter_code
_entity_poly.pdbx_strand_id
1 'polypeptide(L)'
;MGSKRPGRREFLKGSAALAGGFTLGAAAPAIGQTPASPAMIKGDKDQIAYGDRSRFVTSVRIPHGGRPSPDTFGLVFHVATPLQDSVGVITPSSLHYVA
;
A
#
# COMPACT_ATOMS: atom_id res chain seq x y z
N MET A 1 41.87 41.26 -31.38
CA MET A 1 40.42 41.18 -31.68
C MET A 1 39.76 40.31 -30.62
N GLY A 2 38.93 40.88 -29.73
CA GLY A 2 38.27 40.14 -28.66
C GLY A 2 36.96 39.52 -29.16
N SER A 3 36.81 38.20 -29.06
CA SER A 3 35.57 37.51 -29.38
C SER A 3 34.48 37.92 -28.37
N LYS A 4 33.36 38.45 -28.87
CA LYS A 4 32.18 38.76 -28.05
C LYS A 4 31.62 37.44 -27.52
N ARG A 5 31.56 37.30 -26.19
CA ARG A 5 30.95 36.14 -25.52
C ARG A 5 29.47 36.06 -25.96
N PRO A 6 29.01 34.93 -26.52
CA PRO A 6 27.62 34.81 -26.96
C PRO A 6 26.68 34.98 -25.77
N GLY A 7 25.64 35.79 -25.95
CA GLY A 7 24.71 36.13 -24.88
C GLY A 7 23.94 34.90 -24.40
N ARG A 8 23.62 34.82 -23.11
CA ARG A 8 22.86 33.70 -22.49
C ARG A 8 21.57 33.36 -23.25
N ARG A 9 20.90 34.36 -23.83
CA ARG A 9 19.70 34.19 -24.67
C ARG A 9 19.98 33.50 -26.01
N GLU A 10 21.13 33.73 -26.59
CA GLU A 10 21.56 33.15 -27.87
C GLU A 10 21.98 31.69 -27.68
N PHE A 11 22.64 31.42 -26.55
CA PHE A 11 22.90 30.05 -26.08
C PHE A 11 21.61 29.25 -25.87
N LEU A 12 20.60 29.82 -25.20
CA LEU A 12 19.30 29.15 -24.99
C LEU A 12 18.49 28.95 -26.28
N LYS A 13 18.61 29.87 -27.26
CA LYS A 13 18.03 29.68 -28.59
C LYS A 13 18.76 28.60 -29.39
N GLY A 14 20.10 28.53 -29.28
CA GLY A 14 20.91 27.50 -29.93
C GLY A 14 20.70 26.10 -29.33
N SER A 15 20.46 25.99 -28.03
CA SER A 15 20.22 24.70 -27.37
C SER A 15 18.88 24.06 -27.75
N ALA A 16 17.86 24.86 -28.09
CA ALA A 16 16.59 24.33 -28.58
C ALA A 16 16.70 23.72 -29.98
N ALA A 17 17.68 24.15 -30.79
CA ALA A 17 17.92 23.61 -32.12
C ALA A 17 18.82 22.36 -32.13
N LEU A 18 19.62 22.12 -31.08
CA LEU A 18 20.52 20.96 -30.98
C LEU A 18 19.91 19.73 -30.32
N ALA A 19 18.73 19.86 -29.69
CA ALA A 19 17.98 18.72 -29.13
C ALA A 19 17.12 17.98 -30.18
N GLY A 20 17.40 18.17 -31.47
CA GLY A 20 16.62 17.62 -32.58
C GLY A 20 17.37 16.67 -33.53
N GLY A 21 18.59 16.23 -33.19
CA GLY A 21 19.38 15.41 -34.13
C GLY A 21 20.37 14.46 -33.47
N PHE A 22 20.03 13.16 -33.56
CA PHE A 22 20.91 11.98 -33.49
C PHE A 22 21.61 11.63 -32.15
N THR A 23 21.02 10.69 -31.40
CA THR A 23 21.47 9.27 -31.29
C THR A 23 21.04 8.61 -29.97
N LEU A 24 20.44 7.42 -30.10
CA LEU A 24 20.57 6.25 -29.22
C LEU A 24 20.51 6.46 -27.70
N GLY A 25 19.38 6.10 -27.10
CA GLY A 25 19.31 5.81 -25.67
C GLY A 25 17.96 6.13 -25.07
N ALA A 26 16.92 5.40 -25.46
CA ALA A 26 15.67 5.37 -24.71
C ALA A 26 15.87 4.59 -23.39
N ALA A 27 16.81 5.03 -22.55
CA ALA A 27 16.74 4.73 -21.13
C ALA A 27 15.76 5.75 -20.56
N ALA A 28 14.50 5.32 -20.37
CA ALA A 28 13.57 6.07 -19.54
C ALA A 28 14.28 6.38 -18.21
N PRO A 29 14.25 7.62 -17.72
CA PRO A 29 14.81 7.91 -16.41
C PRO A 29 14.05 7.03 -15.42
N ALA A 30 14.78 6.15 -14.73
CA ALA A 30 14.25 5.33 -13.65
C ALA A 30 13.96 6.23 -12.44
N ILE A 31 12.97 7.12 -12.59
CA ILE A 31 12.32 7.79 -11.47
C ILE A 31 11.63 6.67 -10.72
N GLY A 32 12.07 6.42 -9.48
CA GLY A 32 11.67 5.28 -8.66
C GLY A 32 10.18 5.02 -8.78
N GLN A 33 9.83 3.95 -9.50
CA GLN A 33 8.45 3.53 -9.64
C GLN A 33 8.02 3.05 -8.25
N THR A 34 7.37 3.94 -7.51
CA THR A 34 6.58 3.51 -6.37
C THR A 34 5.50 2.58 -6.90
N PRO A 35 5.21 1.46 -6.21
CA PRO A 35 4.09 0.61 -6.58
C PRO A 35 2.86 1.48 -6.79
N ALA A 36 2.17 1.28 -7.91
CA ALA A 36 0.95 2.02 -8.20
C ALA A 36 0.02 1.97 -6.98
N SER A 37 -0.42 3.14 -6.51
CA SER A 37 -1.33 3.18 -5.36
C SER A 37 -2.55 2.32 -5.69
N PRO A 38 -2.99 1.44 -4.77
CA PRO A 38 -4.16 0.63 -5.01
C PRO A 38 -5.34 1.54 -5.37
N ALA A 39 -6.13 1.12 -6.37
CA ALA A 39 -7.29 1.87 -6.81
C ALA A 39 -8.18 2.24 -5.62
N MET A 40 -8.70 3.46 -5.61
CA MET A 40 -9.67 3.89 -4.60
C MET A 40 -10.88 2.95 -4.67
N ILE A 41 -11.05 2.12 -3.64
CA ILE A 41 -12.19 1.21 -3.52
C ILE A 41 -13.37 2.08 -3.13
N LYS A 42 -14.36 2.21 -4.02
CA LYS A 42 -15.63 2.83 -3.66
C LYS A 42 -16.34 1.87 -2.71
N GLY A 43 -16.48 2.28 -1.45
CA GLY A 43 -17.06 1.41 -0.43
C GLY A 43 -18.51 1.07 -0.73
N ASP A 44 -18.88 -0.19 -0.50
CA ASP A 44 -20.27 -0.64 -0.55
C ASP A 44 -21.06 -0.06 0.63
N LYS A 45 -22.40 -0.05 0.54
CA LYS A 45 -23.25 0.50 1.61
C LYS A 45 -22.98 -0.14 2.97
N ASP A 46 -22.69 -1.44 2.99
CA ASP A 46 -22.39 -2.19 4.20
C ASP A 46 -21.02 -1.81 4.77
N GLN A 47 -20.03 -1.55 3.91
CA GLN A 47 -18.71 -1.06 4.32
C GLN A 47 -18.80 0.35 4.92
N ILE A 48 -19.73 1.19 4.46
CA ILE A 48 -19.99 2.51 5.05
C ILE A 48 -20.68 2.38 6.41
N ALA A 49 -21.62 1.43 6.56
CA ALA A 49 -22.41 1.26 7.78
C ALA A 49 -21.62 0.60 8.91
N TYR A 50 -20.84 -0.44 8.61
CA TYR A 50 -20.14 -1.27 9.60
C TYR A 50 -18.61 -1.14 9.57
N GLY A 51 -18.05 -0.65 8.46
CA GLY A 51 -16.61 -0.61 8.26
C GLY A 51 -16.01 -2.00 8.02
N ASP A 52 -14.88 -2.04 7.32
CA ASP A 52 -14.07 -3.25 7.19
C ASP A 52 -12.74 -3.08 7.91
N ARG A 53 -12.21 -4.21 8.38
CA ARG A 53 -10.85 -4.23 8.92
C ARG A 53 -9.85 -3.97 7.80
N SER A 54 -8.83 -3.17 8.11
CA SER A 54 -7.73 -2.92 7.18
C SER A 54 -7.04 -4.23 6.77
N ARG A 55 -6.72 -4.34 5.48
CA ARG A 55 -6.05 -5.51 4.87
C ARG A 55 -4.64 -5.77 5.43
N PHE A 56 -4.03 -4.76 6.05
CA PHE A 56 -2.71 -4.90 6.67
C PHE A 56 -2.78 -5.52 8.06
N VAL A 57 -3.98 -5.66 8.63
CA VAL A 57 -4.14 -6.24 9.97
C VAL A 57 -4.25 -7.75 9.85
N THR A 58 -3.21 -8.43 10.32
CA THR A 58 -3.07 -9.89 10.27
C THR A 58 -3.52 -10.60 11.55
N SER A 59 -3.94 -9.86 12.58
CA SER A 59 -4.38 -10.46 13.85
C SER A 59 -5.65 -11.28 13.62
N VAL A 60 -5.57 -12.57 13.89
CA VAL A 60 -6.69 -13.50 13.81
C VAL A 60 -6.90 -14.15 15.18
N ARG A 61 -8.15 -14.49 15.41
CA ARG A 61 -8.64 -15.31 16.50
C ARG A 61 -7.85 -16.63 16.58
N ILE A 62 -7.33 -16.98 17.75
CA ILE A 62 -6.39 -18.12 17.92
C ILE A 62 -7.15 -19.36 18.41
N PRO A 63 -7.03 -20.51 17.74
CA PRO A 63 -7.63 -21.75 18.24
C PRO A 63 -7.02 -22.09 19.61
N HIS A 64 -7.86 -22.33 20.60
CA HIS A 64 -7.44 -22.58 21.98
C HIS A 64 -8.05 -23.87 22.53
N GLY A 65 -7.40 -24.51 23.52
CA GLY A 65 -7.94 -25.70 24.17
C GLY A 65 -7.67 -27.05 23.49
N GLY A 66 -6.72 -27.13 22.55
CA GLY A 66 -6.21 -28.41 22.02
C GLY A 66 -7.20 -29.23 21.18
N ARG A 67 -8.42 -28.73 20.96
CA ARG A 67 -9.37 -29.29 20.01
C ARG A 67 -9.16 -28.63 18.64
N PRO A 68 -9.02 -29.40 17.55
CA PRO A 68 -9.02 -28.84 16.22
C PRO A 68 -10.37 -28.15 15.96
N SER A 69 -10.30 -26.90 15.50
CA SER A 69 -11.45 -26.14 15.03
C SER A 69 -11.38 -26.03 13.51
N PRO A 70 -12.49 -26.26 12.79
CA PRO A 70 -13.83 -26.62 13.28
C PRO A 70 -13.91 -28.07 13.78
N ASP A 71 -14.82 -28.36 14.72
CA ASP A 71 -15.06 -29.71 15.20
C ASP A 71 -15.84 -30.57 14.17
N THR A 72 -16.17 -31.82 14.53
CA THR A 72 -16.95 -32.73 13.67
C THR A 72 -18.32 -32.18 13.26
N PHE A 73 -18.87 -31.20 14.00
CA PHE A 73 -20.13 -30.53 13.71
C PHE A 73 -19.95 -29.16 13.04
N GLY A 74 -18.72 -28.79 12.67
CA GLY A 74 -18.40 -27.51 12.03
C GLY A 74 -18.42 -26.31 12.98
N LEU A 75 -18.42 -26.56 14.29
CA LEU A 75 -18.49 -25.54 15.33
C LEU A 75 -17.08 -25.18 15.82
N VAL A 76 -16.90 -23.89 16.07
CA VAL A 76 -15.64 -23.29 16.51
C VAL A 76 -15.69 -23.17 18.03
N PHE A 77 -15.10 -24.13 18.73
CA PHE A 77 -15.07 -24.17 20.19
C PHE A 77 -13.74 -23.61 20.70
N HIS A 78 -13.81 -22.54 21.48
CA HIS A 78 -12.67 -21.87 22.12
C HIS A 78 -11.71 -21.17 21.15
N VAL A 79 -12.02 -19.90 20.87
CA VAL A 79 -11.10 -19.02 20.13
C VAL A 79 -10.65 -17.89 21.02
N ALA A 80 -9.35 -17.88 21.30
CA ALA A 80 -8.71 -16.86 22.11
C ALA A 80 -8.56 -15.54 21.34
N THR A 81 -8.71 -14.46 22.09
CA THR A 81 -8.33 -13.11 21.67
C THR A 81 -6.81 -13.05 21.50
N PRO A 82 -6.27 -12.55 20.39
CA PRO A 82 -4.82 -12.34 20.23
C PRO A 82 -4.38 -11.15 21.08
N LEU A 83 -4.14 -11.38 22.37
CA LEU A 83 -3.75 -10.34 23.33
C LEU A 83 -2.38 -9.74 22.98
N GLN A 84 -1.48 -10.54 22.40
CA GLN A 84 -0.17 -10.08 21.95
C GLN A 84 -0.22 -9.07 20.80
N ASP A 85 -1.29 -9.08 20.00
CA ASP A 85 -1.48 -8.17 18.87
C ASP A 85 -2.39 -6.98 19.23
N SER A 86 -2.90 -6.96 20.46
CA SER A 86 -3.87 -5.98 20.94
C SER A 86 -3.20 -4.96 21.86
N VAL A 87 -3.62 -3.70 21.75
CA VAL A 87 -3.16 -2.62 22.64
C VAL A 87 -4.38 -1.97 23.29
N GLY A 88 -4.27 -1.66 24.57
CA GLY A 88 -5.35 -1.05 25.35
C GLY A 88 -6.26 -2.08 26.03
N VAL A 89 -7.47 -1.65 26.39
CA VAL A 89 -8.38 -2.43 27.26
C VAL A 89 -9.60 -2.97 26.49
N ILE A 90 -10.00 -2.31 25.40
CA ILE A 90 -11.20 -2.69 24.64
C ILE A 90 -10.82 -3.66 23.51
N THR A 91 -11.34 -4.88 23.59
CA THR A 91 -11.18 -5.88 22.52
C THR A 91 -12.19 -5.64 21.40
N PRO A 92 -11.75 -5.55 20.13
CA PRO A 92 -12.66 -5.50 18.99
C PRO A 92 -13.58 -6.74 18.94
N SER A 93 -14.84 -6.55 18.59
CA SER A 93 -15.85 -7.64 18.52
C SER A 93 -15.42 -8.80 17.63
N SER A 94 -14.77 -8.49 16.49
CA SER A 94 -14.23 -9.48 15.55
C SER A 94 -13.12 -10.37 16.13
N LEU A 95 -12.45 -9.91 17.20
CA LEU A 95 -11.41 -10.64 17.91
C LEU A 95 -11.88 -11.20 19.25
N HIS A 96 -13.07 -10.84 19.71
CA HIS A 96 -13.58 -11.21 21.03
C HIS A 96 -13.58 -12.73 21.23
N TYR A 97 -13.30 -13.15 22.46
CA TYR A 97 -13.24 -14.55 22.88
C TYR A 97 -14.59 -15.24 22.70
N VAL A 98 -14.57 -16.49 22.26
CA VAL A 98 -15.77 -17.34 22.12
C VAL A 98 -15.46 -18.70 22.74
N ALA A 99 -16.33 -19.20 23.61
CA ALA A 99 -16.21 -20.49 24.30
C ALA A 99 -17.37 -21.41 23.97
#